data_AF-A0A8T4Z0I4-F1
#
_entry.id   AF-A0A8T4Z0I4-F1
#
_cell.length_a   1.000
_cell.length_b   1.000
_cell.length_c   1.000
_cell.angle_alpha   90.00
_cell.angle_beta   90.00
_cell.angle_gamma   90.00
#
_symmetry.space_group_name_H-M   'P 1'
#
loop_
_entity.id
_entity.type
_entity.pdbx_description
1 polymer ?
#
loop_
_entity_poly.entity_id
_entity_poly.type
_entity_poly.pdbx_seq_one_letter_code
_entity_poly.pdbx_strand_id
1 'polypeptide(L)'
;MKVSRYTLKTNTGCVKGDVLAYDTDGWAPADADATSGNKGPFTVALETVTAPGAGNQATCKVLEEGIVEVNKVTGAIIKGGWVAISTTPGKVKAYSALDAPATYTEAAMQTEFDKIEQRVGRCEESAGNDAPTVKIRLLPI
;
A
#
# COMPACT_ATOMS: atom_id res chain seq x y z
N MET A 1 11.53 -9.75 -10.76
CA MET A 1 11.54 -9.24 -9.37
C MET A 1 12.54 -8.10 -9.34
N LYS A 2 12.10 -6.86 -9.14
CA LYS A 2 12.96 -5.67 -9.16
C LYS A 2 13.08 -5.10 -7.75
N VAL A 3 14.30 -5.07 -7.23
CA VAL A 3 14.63 -4.60 -5.87
C VAL A 3 15.50 -3.36 -5.98
N SER A 4 15.14 -2.33 -5.20
CA SER A 4 15.83 -1.05 -5.17
C SER A 4 16.06 -0.59 -3.72
N ARG A 5 16.80 0.50 -3.55
CA ARG A 5 16.90 1.21 -2.26
C ARG A 5 16.31 2.60 -2.40
N TYR A 6 15.36 2.92 -1.55
CA TYR A 6 14.69 4.21 -1.51
C TYR A 6 14.96 4.95 -0.21
N THR A 7 14.97 6.27 -0.29
CA THR A 7 15.04 7.17 0.86
C THR A 7 13.64 7.29 1.46
N LEU A 8 13.54 7.00 2.76
CA LEU A 8 12.32 7.20 3.53
C LEU A 8 12.12 8.68 3.84
N LYS A 9 10.86 9.08 3.99
CA LYS A 9 10.46 10.42 4.44
C LYS A 9 11.18 10.78 5.75
N THR A 10 11.45 12.08 5.95
CA THR A 10 12.07 12.58 7.17
C THR A 10 11.32 12.09 8.42
N ASN A 11 12.05 11.68 9.44
CA ASN A 11 11.53 11.13 10.72
C ASN A 11 10.70 9.85 10.58
N THR A 12 10.68 9.21 9.42
CA THR A 12 9.80 8.07 9.14
C THR A 12 10.60 6.77 9.14
N GLY A 13 9.97 5.72 9.65
CA GLY A 13 10.41 4.34 9.55
C GLY A 13 9.39 3.48 8.81
N CYS A 14 9.70 2.21 8.65
CA CYS A 14 8.78 1.22 8.08
C CYS A 14 9.00 -0.14 8.71
N VAL A 15 7.99 -0.99 8.62
CA VAL A 15 8.07 -2.40 8.95
C VAL A 15 8.21 -3.21 7.66
N LYS A 16 8.97 -4.32 7.72
CA LYS A 16 9.02 -5.27 6.62
C LYS A 16 7.59 -5.69 6.20
N GLY A 17 7.33 -5.66 4.90
CA GLY A 17 6.01 -5.95 4.34
C GLY A 17 5.07 -4.75 4.30
N ASP A 18 5.49 -3.55 4.72
CA ASP A 18 4.69 -2.35 4.55
C ASP A 18 4.66 -1.90 3.09
N VAL A 19 3.48 -1.49 2.63
CA VAL A 19 3.31 -0.79 1.35
C VAL A 19 3.76 0.65 1.53
N LEU A 20 4.62 1.13 0.63
CA LEU A 20 5.14 2.49 0.63
C LEU A 20 4.61 3.28 -0.56
N ALA A 21 4.35 4.55 -0.32
CA ALA A 21 4.04 5.54 -1.33
C ALA A 21 5.00 6.73 -1.20
N TYR A 22 5.28 7.39 -2.31
CA TYR A 22 6.05 8.62 -2.29
C TYR A 22 5.20 9.75 -1.69
N ASP A 23 5.81 10.50 -0.79
CA ASP A 23 5.26 11.70 -0.17
C ASP A 23 6.26 12.86 -0.38
N THR A 24 5.96 14.05 0.13
CA THR A 24 6.67 15.32 -0.09
C THR A 24 8.19 15.24 -0.30
N ASP A 25 8.89 14.52 0.57
CA ASP A 25 10.35 14.49 0.68
C ASP A 25 10.93 13.07 0.72
N GLY A 26 10.12 12.03 0.53
CA GLY A 26 10.57 10.64 0.56
C GLY A 26 9.43 9.63 0.66
N TRP A 27 9.80 8.35 0.74
CA TRP A 27 8.83 7.25 0.81
C TRP A 27 8.33 7.03 2.24
N ALA A 28 7.03 6.84 2.41
CA ALA A 28 6.40 6.59 3.71
C ALA A 28 5.40 5.44 3.61
N PRO A 29 5.06 4.77 4.73
CA PRO A 29 3.97 3.80 4.76
C PRO A 29 2.68 4.41 4.20
N ALA A 30 2.13 3.79 3.14
CA ALA A 30 0.99 4.31 2.41
C ALA A 30 -0.29 4.28 3.27
N ASP A 31 -1.09 5.33 3.18
CA ASP A 31 -2.34 5.49 3.92
C ASP A 31 -3.44 6.02 3.01
N ALA A 32 -4.56 5.30 2.93
CA ALA A 32 -5.71 5.69 2.12
C ALA A 32 -6.33 7.01 2.59
N ASP A 33 -6.19 7.36 3.87
CA ASP A 33 -6.72 8.59 4.49
C ASP A 33 -5.68 9.71 4.59
N ALA A 34 -4.48 9.53 4.01
CA ALA A 34 -3.51 10.61 3.95
C ALA A 34 -4.13 11.85 3.29
N THR A 35 -3.78 13.05 3.77
CA THR A 35 -4.33 14.32 3.25
C THR A 35 -4.21 14.46 1.73
N SER A 36 -3.16 13.87 1.15
CA SER A 36 -2.90 13.89 -0.29
C SER A 36 -3.56 12.73 -1.05
N GLY A 37 -4.17 11.78 -0.35
CA GLY A 37 -4.70 10.51 -0.87
C GLY A 37 -3.60 9.70 -1.55
N ASN A 38 -2.98 8.75 -0.86
CA ASN A 38 -1.91 7.97 -1.49
C ASN A 38 -2.48 7.19 -2.69
N LYS A 39 -1.97 7.53 -3.88
CA LYS A 39 -2.30 6.90 -5.16
C LYS A 39 -1.06 6.18 -5.67
N GLY A 40 -1.27 5.07 -6.37
CA GLY A 40 -0.20 4.28 -6.95
C GLY A 40 0.64 5.07 -7.96
N PRO A 41 1.83 4.56 -8.35
CA PRO A 41 2.34 3.23 -8.06
C PRO A 41 2.90 3.06 -6.64
N PHE A 42 2.78 1.84 -6.09
CA PHE A 42 3.24 1.50 -4.74
C PHE A 42 4.46 0.58 -4.77
N THR A 43 5.28 0.64 -3.72
CA THR A 43 6.39 -0.31 -3.49
C THR A 43 6.23 -1.00 -2.15
N VAL A 44 7.00 -2.07 -1.86
CA VAL A 44 6.91 -2.79 -0.58
C VAL A 44 8.25 -2.84 0.13
N ALA A 45 8.28 -2.50 1.41
CA ALA A 45 9.47 -2.59 2.25
C ALA A 45 9.91 -4.05 2.44
N LEU A 46 11.18 -4.34 2.16
CA LEU A 46 11.78 -5.67 2.33
C LEU A 46 12.49 -5.85 3.68
N GLU A 47 12.65 -4.75 4.43
CA GLU A 47 13.28 -4.71 5.73
C GLU A 47 12.54 -3.75 6.67
N THR A 48 12.70 -3.94 7.98
CA THR A 48 12.21 -3.00 8.99
C THR A 48 13.29 -1.96 9.24
N VAL A 49 12.93 -0.68 9.14
CA VAL A 49 13.82 0.45 9.39
C VAL A 49 13.19 1.33 10.46
N THR A 50 13.86 1.46 11.60
CA THR A 50 13.42 2.36 12.68
C THR A 50 13.61 3.82 12.23
N ALA A 51 12.69 4.70 12.64
CA ALA A 51 12.79 6.13 12.36
C ALA A 51 14.14 6.71 12.85
N PRO A 52 14.88 7.47 12.03
CA PRO A 52 16.25 7.92 12.31
C PRO A 52 16.35 9.12 13.28
N GLY A 53 15.25 9.47 13.97
CA GLY A 53 15.17 10.66 14.81
C GLY A 53 14.91 11.95 14.03
N ALA A 54 14.68 13.04 14.77
CA ALA A 54 14.23 14.32 14.23
C ALA A 54 15.22 14.94 13.21
N GLY A 55 14.71 15.33 12.04
CA GLY A 55 15.45 15.98 10.96
C GLY A 55 16.22 15.04 10.03
N ASN A 56 16.18 13.73 10.28
CA ASN A 56 16.96 12.75 9.52
C ASN A 56 16.08 11.90 8.60
N GLN A 57 16.69 11.39 7.53
CA GLN A 57 16.11 10.40 6.64
C GLN A 57 16.87 9.08 6.74
N ALA A 58 16.18 7.97 6.48
CA ALA A 58 16.77 6.64 6.44
C ALA A 58 16.61 6.05 5.03
N THR A 59 17.26 4.91 4.76
CA THR A 59 17.05 4.19 3.49
C THR A 59 16.49 2.81 3.77
N CYS A 60 15.64 2.33 2.86
CA CYS A 60 15.00 1.02 2.94
C CYS A 60 15.16 0.29 1.61
N LYS A 61 15.46 -1.00 1.65
CA LYS A 61 15.30 -1.91 0.52
C LYS A 61 13.81 -2.09 0.23
N VAL A 62 13.43 -1.90 -1.02
CA VAL A 62 12.05 -2.01 -1.47
C VAL A 62 11.93 -2.97 -2.65
N LEU A 63 10.76 -3.57 -2.78
CA LEU A 63 10.35 -4.28 -3.97
C LEU A 63 9.48 -3.38 -4.84
N GLU A 64 9.91 -3.17 -6.08
CA GLU A 64 9.16 -2.41 -7.09
C GLU A 64 8.27 -3.31 -7.95
N GLU A 65 8.70 -4.55 -8.20
CA GLU A 65 7.96 -5.49 -9.04
C GLU A 65 8.19 -6.92 -8.59
N GLY A 66 7.12 -7.73 -8.49
CA GLY A 66 7.21 -9.16 -8.19
C GLY A 66 6.16 -9.61 -7.20
N ILE A 67 6.41 -10.77 -6.58
CA ILE A 67 5.55 -11.37 -5.56
C ILE A 67 6.18 -11.12 -4.19
N VAL A 68 5.39 -10.67 -3.22
CA VAL A 68 5.85 -10.36 -1.86
C VAL A 68 4.75 -10.56 -0.83
N GLU A 69 5.14 -10.85 0.40
CA GLU A 69 4.24 -10.86 1.55
C GLU A 69 4.10 -9.45 2.12
N VAL A 70 2.86 -9.01 2.29
CA VAL A 70 2.50 -7.66 2.69
C VAL A 70 1.65 -7.70 3.95
N ASN A 71 1.85 -6.75 4.85
CA ASN A 71 1.08 -6.61 6.07
C ASN A 71 -0.37 -6.24 5.75
N LYS A 72 -1.35 -6.95 6.32
CA LYS A 72 -2.77 -6.65 6.11
C LYS A 72 -3.49 -6.29 7.40
N VAL A 73 -4.60 -5.57 7.25
CA VAL A 73 -5.60 -5.43 8.32
C VAL A 73 -6.45 -6.71 8.42
N THR A 74 -7.25 -6.81 9.47
CA THR A 74 -8.21 -7.91 9.64
C THR A 74 -9.18 -7.98 8.46
N GLY A 75 -9.46 -9.20 8.00
CA GLY A 75 -10.36 -9.47 6.88
C GLY A 75 -9.75 -10.45 5.89
N ALA A 76 -10.59 -11.35 5.36
CA ALA A 76 -10.17 -12.35 4.40
C ALA A 76 -9.88 -11.73 3.03
N ILE A 77 -8.83 -12.20 2.39
CA ILE A 77 -8.50 -11.86 1.00
C ILE A 77 -8.41 -13.18 0.24
N ILE A 78 -9.27 -13.35 -0.77
CA ILE A 78 -9.29 -14.56 -1.58
C ILE A 78 -8.22 -14.52 -2.67
N LYS A 79 -7.69 -15.70 -3.04
CA LYS A 79 -6.79 -15.85 -4.18
C LYS A 79 -7.39 -15.23 -5.44
N GLY A 80 -6.58 -14.48 -6.18
CA GLY A 80 -6.98 -13.73 -7.36
C GLY A 80 -7.71 -12.42 -7.06
N GLY A 81 -8.08 -12.14 -5.80
CA GLY A 81 -8.69 -10.88 -5.40
C GLY A 81 -7.75 -9.68 -5.60
N TRP A 82 -8.32 -8.51 -5.89
CA TRP A 82 -7.57 -7.25 -5.85
C TRP A 82 -7.30 -6.85 -4.40
N VAL A 83 -6.15 -6.22 -4.19
CA VAL A 83 -5.70 -5.71 -2.90
C VAL A 83 -5.45 -4.21 -3.02
N ALA A 84 -5.91 -3.44 -2.04
CA ALA A 84 -5.73 -2.00 -1.98
C ALA A 84 -5.10 -1.57 -0.65
N ILE A 85 -4.55 -0.36 -0.61
CA ILE A 85 -4.08 0.24 0.62
C ILE A 85 -5.23 0.41 1.63
N SER A 86 -4.91 0.27 2.91
CA SER A 86 -5.85 0.50 4.00
C SER A 86 -5.68 1.90 4.59
N THR A 87 -6.56 2.26 5.51
CA THR A 87 -6.45 3.47 6.34
C THR A 87 -5.48 3.28 7.52
N THR A 88 -4.90 2.08 7.66
CA THR A 88 -3.79 1.84 8.59
C THR A 88 -2.48 1.94 7.79
N PRO A 89 -1.57 2.86 8.16
CA PRO A 89 -0.35 3.10 7.39
C PRO A 89 0.44 1.82 7.12
N GLY A 90 0.85 1.64 5.86
CA GLY A 90 1.65 0.51 5.40
C GLY A 90 0.87 -0.79 5.18
N LYS A 91 -0.39 -0.88 5.60
CA LYS A 91 -1.18 -2.11 5.52
C LYS A 91 -2.14 -2.13 4.35
N VAL A 92 -2.47 -3.34 3.92
CA VAL A 92 -3.45 -3.57 2.85
C VAL A 92 -4.77 -4.15 3.36
N LYS A 93 -5.81 -4.00 2.55
CA LYS A 93 -7.14 -4.59 2.72
C LYS A 93 -7.63 -5.24 1.42
N ALA A 94 -8.70 -6.03 1.53
CA ALA A 94 -9.44 -6.48 0.35
C ALA A 94 -9.98 -5.27 -0.43
N TYR A 95 -9.86 -5.30 -1.75
CA TYR A 95 -10.40 -4.26 -2.61
C TYR A 95 -11.94 -4.26 -2.57
N SER A 96 -12.53 -3.11 -2.26
CA SER A 96 -13.97 -2.90 -2.38
C SER A 96 -14.36 -2.70 -3.85
N ALA A 97 -15.41 -3.38 -4.30
CA ALA A 97 -15.97 -3.15 -5.63
C ALA A 97 -16.36 -1.67 -5.81
N LEU A 98 -16.25 -1.19 -7.04
CA LEU A 98 -16.77 0.12 -7.41
C LEU A 98 -18.28 0.11 -7.28
N ASP A 99 -18.82 1.14 -6.66
CA ASP A 99 -20.26 1.34 -6.59
C ASP A 99 -20.66 2.46 -7.56
N ALA A 100 -21.75 2.25 -8.29
CA ALA A 100 -22.27 3.29 -9.16
C ALA A 100 -23.15 4.22 -8.31
N PRO A 101 -22.77 5.48 -8.10
CA PRO A 101 -23.58 6.37 -7.28
C PRO A 101 -24.96 6.55 -7.92
N ALA A 102 -26.01 6.52 -7.08
CA ALA A 102 -27.40 6.61 -7.53
C ALA A 102 -27.71 7.92 -8.30
N THR A 103 -26.89 8.95 -8.09
CA THR A 103 -26.94 10.23 -8.79
C THR A 103 -25.54 10.60 -9.24
N TYR A 104 -25.43 11.16 -10.45
CA TYR A 104 -24.18 11.70 -10.95
C TYR A 104 -23.78 12.95 -10.16
N THR A 105 -22.87 12.77 -9.20
CA THR A 105 -22.15 13.88 -8.57
C THR A 105 -20.67 13.68 -8.84
N GLU A 106 -20.00 14.69 -9.41
CA GLU A 106 -18.61 14.58 -9.86
C GLU A 106 -17.68 14.15 -8.73
N ALA A 107 -17.87 14.70 -7.53
CA ALA A 107 -17.11 14.33 -6.35
C ALA A 107 -17.31 12.86 -5.93
N ALA A 108 -18.53 12.32 -6.02
CA ALA A 108 -18.77 10.90 -5.71
C ALA A 108 -18.15 10.00 -6.78
N MET A 109 -18.26 10.37 -8.06
CA MET A 109 -17.60 9.65 -9.15
C MET A 109 -16.09 9.62 -8.97
N GLN A 110 -15.47 10.75 -8.60
CA GLN A 110 -14.04 10.82 -8.33
C GLN A 110 -13.64 9.91 -7.16
N THR A 111 -14.42 9.87 -6.09
CA THR A 111 -14.18 8.98 -4.94
C THR A 111 -14.17 7.50 -5.36
N GLU A 112 -15.05 7.11 -6.28
CA GLU A 112 -15.07 5.75 -6.80
C GLU A 112 -13.85 5.46 -7.71
N PHE A 113 -13.47 6.40 -8.57
CA PHE A 113 -12.28 6.25 -9.40
C PHE A 113 -10.98 6.18 -8.58
N ASP A 114 -10.87 6.96 -7.50
CA ASP A 114 -9.71 6.97 -6.61
C ASP A 114 -9.45 5.57 -6.01
N LYS A 115 -10.50 4.76 -5.78
CA LYS A 115 -10.33 3.36 -5.33
C LYS A 115 -9.47 2.56 -6.32
N ILE A 116 -9.59 2.80 -7.62
CA ILE A 116 -8.80 2.11 -8.64
C ILE A 116 -7.31 2.44 -8.48
N GLU A 117 -7.01 3.71 -8.21
CA GLU A 117 -5.64 4.21 -8.04
C GLU A 117 -5.01 3.76 -6.72
N GLN A 118 -5.81 3.33 -5.75
CA GLN A 118 -5.37 2.74 -4.48
C GLN A 118 -5.02 1.24 -4.56
N ARG A 119 -5.12 0.62 -5.75
CA ARG A 119 -4.77 -0.79 -5.94
C ARG A 119 -3.26 -1.00 -5.83
N VAL A 120 -2.88 -2.00 -5.05
CA VAL A 120 -1.48 -2.38 -4.82
C VAL A 120 -1.09 -3.59 -5.68
N GLY A 121 -2.01 -4.55 -5.82
CA GLY A 121 -1.68 -5.84 -6.44
C GLY A 121 -2.82 -6.83 -6.48
N ARG A 122 -2.50 -8.03 -6.95
CA ARG A 122 -3.38 -9.20 -6.93
C ARG A 122 -2.92 -10.20 -5.89
N CYS A 123 -3.86 -10.75 -5.14
CA CYS A 123 -3.62 -11.82 -4.18
C CYS A 123 -3.23 -13.12 -4.90
N GLU A 124 -2.08 -13.70 -4.55
CA GLU A 124 -1.59 -14.97 -5.13
C GLU A 124 -2.08 -16.18 -4.34
N GLU A 125 -2.37 -16.00 -3.05
CA GLU A 125 -2.78 -17.05 -2.12
C GLU A 125 -3.75 -16.49 -1.07
N SER A 126 -4.86 -17.20 -0.83
CA SER A 126 -5.89 -16.76 0.10
C SER A 126 -5.32 -16.56 1.50
N ALA A 127 -5.66 -15.44 2.14
CA ALA A 127 -5.32 -15.13 3.51
C ALA A 127 -6.59 -15.08 4.36
N GLY A 128 -6.61 -15.80 5.48
CA GLY A 128 -7.72 -15.83 6.42
C GLY A 128 -7.91 -14.50 7.16
N ASN A 129 -9.03 -14.36 7.89
CA ASN A 129 -9.39 -13.13 8.60
C ASN A 129 -8.27 -12.61 9.51
N ASP A 130 -7.69 -13.50 10.32
CA ASP A 130 -6.70 -13.17 11.35
C ASP A 130 -5.25 -13.31 10.88
N ALA A 131 -5.03 -13.68 9.61
CA ALA A 131 -3.68 -13.72 9.07
C ALA A 131 -3.07 -12.30 9.08
N PRO A 132 -1.85 -12.11 9.60
CA PRO A 132 -1.22 -10.79 9.68
C PRO A 132 -0.73 -10.29 8.31
N THR A 133 -0.55 -11.21 7.36
CA THR A 133 0.02 -10.92 6.04
C THR A 133 -0.80 -11.58 4.92
N VAL A 134 -0.57 -11.11 3.69
CA VAL A 134 -1.07 -11.71 2.45
C VAL A 134 0.02 -11.70 1.39
N LYS A 135 0.09 -12.77 0.59
CA LYS A 135 1.02 -12.87 -0.54
C LYS A 135 0.38 -12.26 -1.77
N ILE A 136 1.00 -11.21 -2.32
CA ILE A 136 0.49 -10.50 -3.48
C ILE A 136 1.53 -10.43 -4.59
N ARG A 137 1.06 -10.32 -5.82
CA ARG A 137 1.82 -9.82 -6.95
C ARG A 137 1.57 -8.32 -7.08
N LEU A 138 2.63 -7.53 -6.98
CA LEU A 138 2.57 -6.08 -7.15
C LEU A 138 2.18 -5.72 -8.59
N LEU A 139 1.43 -4.63 -8.71
CA LEU A 139 1.22 -4.00 -10.01
C LEU A 139 2.56 -3.40 -10.49
N PRO A 140 2.91 -3.58 -11.77
CA PRO A 140 4.10 -2.96 -12.32
C PRO A 140 3.98 -1.43 -12.27
N ILE A 141 5.12 -0.78 -12.02
CA ILE A 141 5.29 0.68 -11.99
C ILE A 141 5.57 1.20 -13.40
#